data_AF-Q478L0-F1
#
_entry.id   AF-Q478L0-F1
#
_cell.length_a   1.000
_cell.length_b   1.000
_cell.length_c   1.000
_cell.angle_alpha   90.00
_cell.angle_beta   90.00
_cell.angle_gamma   90.00
#
_symmetry.space_group_name_H-M   'P 1'
#
loop_
_entity.id
_entity.type
_entity.pdbx_description
1 polymer ?
#
loop_
_entity_poly.entity_id
_entity_poly.type
_entity_poly.pdbx_seq_one_letter_code
_entity_poly.pdbx_strand_id
1 'polypeptide(L)' 'MIYWNSFADFLAMGGYGFYVWGSFGLTALIMAIEPIIVARNQKTTIARLKRQLRAESRADNRNTAE' A
#
# COMPACT_ATOMS: atom_id res chain seq x y z
N MET A 1 38.98 -9.61 17.15
CA MET A 1 38.14 -8.51 17.68
C MET A 1 37.16 -8.12 16.60
N ILE A 2 35.86 -8.22 16.88
CA ILE A 2 34.81 -7.88 15.92
C ILE A 2 34.67 -6.35 15.95
N TYR A 3 35.35 -5.66 15.04
CA TYR A 3 35.20 -4.23 14.83
C TYR A 3 33.96 -3.97 13.95
N TRP A 4 32.77 -4.16 14.51
CA TRP A 4 31.53 -3.63 13.93
C TRP A 4 31.23 -2.32 14.67
N ASN A 5 31.77 -1.21 14.19
CA ASN A 5 31.76 0.04 14.97
C ASN A 5 30.48 0.87 14.85
N SER A 6 29.65 0.74 13.81
CA SER A 6 28.26 1.24 13.83
C SER A 6 27.54 1.04 12.50
N PHE A 7 26.23 0.82 12.55
CA PHE A 7 25.31 0.96 11.41
C PHE A 7 25.40 2.37 10.79
N ALA A 8 25.73 3.36 11.62
CA ALA A 8 26.01 4.73 11.21
C ALA A 8 27.26 4.87 10.31
N ASP A 9 28.32 4.08 10.51
CA ASP A 9 29.50 4.08 9.64
C ASP A 9 29.21 3.44 8.27
N PHE A 10 28.30 2.46 8.20
CA PHE A 10 27.81 1.90 6.93
C PHE A 10 26.89 2.87 6.17
N LEU A 11 26.12 3.69 6.90
CA LEU A 11 25.28 4.74 6.32
C LEU A 11 26.09 5.99 5.92
N ALA A 12 27.22 6.23 6.60
CA ALA A 12 28.06 7.41 6.42
C ALA A 12 29.44 7.11 5.79
N MET A 13 29.66 5.90 5.27
CA MET A 13 30.92 5.48 4.63
C MET A 13 31.23 6.40 3.44
N GLY A 14 32.01 7.46 3.68
CA GLY A 14 32.61 8.33 2.66
C GLY A 14 31.65 9.04 1.69
N GLY A 15 30.41 9.33 2.08
CA GLY A 15 29.47 10.13 1.26
C GLY A 15 28.57 9.35 0.27
N TYR A 16 28.71 8.02 0.18
CA TYR A 16 27.93 7.18 -0.76
C TYR A 16 26.71 6.48 -0.16
N GLY A 17 26.60 6.38 1.18
CA GLY A 17 25.47 5.67 1.80
C GLY A 17 24.10 6.30 1.49
N PHE A 18 24.04 7.62 1.36
CA PHE A 18 22.84 8.32 0.91
C PHE A 18 22.38 7.90 -0.51
N TYR A 19 23.30 7.55 -1.41
CA TYR A 19 22.96 7.10 -2.76
C TYR A 19 22.40 5.67 -2.75
N VAL A 20 23.03 4.75 -2.02
CA VAL A 20 22.58 3.35 -1.96
C VAL A 20 21.20 3.27 -1.32
N TRP A 21 21.02 3.92 -0.17
CA TRP A 21 19.73 3.96 0.52
C TRP A 21 18.71 4.82 -0.21
N GLY A 22 19.13 5.87 -0.92
CA GLY A 22 18.28 6.66 -1.78
C GLY A 22 17.74 5.85 -2.96
N SER A 23 18.58 5.09 -3.66
CA SER A 23 18.15 4.22 -4.77
C SER A 23 17.29 3.06 -4.29
N PHE A 24 17.67 2.37 -3.22
CA PHE A 24 16.84 1.30 -2.62
C PHE A 24 15.51 1.85 -2.10
N GLY A 25 15.53 3.00 -1.43
CA GLY A 25 14.34 3.69 -0.95
C GLY A 25 13.45 4.13 -2.10
N LEU A 26 14.03 4.65 -3.20
CA LEU A 26 13.28 5.05 -4.39
C LEU A 26 12.66 3.85 -5.10
N THR A 27 13.39 2.74 -5.25
CA THR A 27 12.84 1.51 -5.81
C THR A 27 11.72 0.95 -4.94
N ALA A 28 11.90 0.89 -3.61
CA ALA A 28 10.87 0.45 -2.68
C ALA A 28 9.65 1.39 -2.70
N LEU A 29 9.88 2.71 -2.82
CA LEU A 29 8.82 3.70 -2.95
C LEU A 29 8.00 3.47 -4.23
N ILE A 30 8.66 3.28 -5.37
CA ILE A 30 7.99 2.99 -6.65
C ILE A 30 7.19 1.69 -6.54
N MET A 31 7.78 0.64 -5.98
CA MET A 31 7.11 -0.65 -5.78
C MET A 31 5.93 -0.56 -4.79
N ALA A 32 5.96 0.38 -3.85
CA ALA A 32 4.88 0.62 -2.90
C ALA A 32 3.76 1.53 -3.46
N ILE A 33 4.07 2.43 -4.39
CA ILE A 33 3.09 3.36 -4.96
C ILE A 33 1.97 2.61 -5.68
N GLU A 34 2.30 1.62 -6.51
CA GLU A 34 1.30 0.82 -7.24
C GLU A 34 0.29 0.12 -6.31
N PRO A 35 0.70 -0.68 -5.30
CA PRO A 35 -0.23 -1.33 -4.40
C PRO A 35 -1.00 -0.33 -3.52
N ILE A 36 -0.44 0.82 -3.16
CA ILE A 36 -1.17 1.86 -2.42
C ILE A 36 -2.32 2.42 -3.27
N ILE A 37 -2.08 2.72 -4.54
CA ILE A 37 -3.11 3.21 -5.46
C ILE A 37 -4.18 2.14 -5.69
N VAL A 38 -3.77 0.89 -5.93
CA VAL A 38 -4.68 -0.25 -6.11
C VAL A 38 -5.51 -0.49 -4.84
N ALA A 39 -4.91 -0.45 -3.66
CA ALA A 39 -5.62 -0.63 -2.39
C ALA A 39 -6.63 0.49 -2.14
N ARG A 40 -6.32 1.74 -2.51
CA ARG A 40 -7.28 2.87 -2.43
C ARG A 40 -8.44 2.68 -3.40
N ASN A 41 -8.19 2.22 -4.61
CA ASN A 41 -9.22 1.97 -5.62
C ASN A 41 -10.12 0.79 -5.22
N GLN A 42 -9.57 -0.29 -4.66
CA GLN A 42 -10.34 -1.44 -4.19
C GLN A 42 -11.38 -1.03 -3.13
N LYS A 43 -11.00 -0.18 -2.16
CA LYS A 43 -11.94 0.31 -1.13
C LYS A 43 -13.14 1.05 -1.74
N THR A 44 -12.89 1.86 -2.76
CA THR A 44 -13.94 2.63 -3.45
C THR A 44 -14.88 1.72 -4.25
N THR A 45 -14.32 0.73 -4.95
CA THR A 45 -15.10 -0.24 -5.73
C THR A 45 -15.96 -1.12 -4.82
N ILE A 46 -15.39 -1.66 -3.73
CA ILE A 46 -16.12 -2.48 -2.75
C ILE A 46 -17.25 -1.67 -2.10
N ALA A 47 -17.02 -0.40 -1.76
CA ALA A 47 -18.05 0.45 -1.19
C ALA A 47 -19.23 0.68 -2.15
N ARG A 48 -18.97 0.79 -3.46
CA ARG A 48 -20.02 0.90 -4.49
C ARG A 48 -20.81 -0.41 -4.64
N LEU A 49 -20.13 -1.55 -4.76
CA LEU A 49 -20.77 -2.87 -4.84
C LEU A 49 -21.65 -3.15 -3.63
N LYS A 50 -21.16 -2.83 -2.42
CA LYS A 50 -21.94 -3.02 -1.18
C LYS A 50 -23.21 -2.16 -1.12
N ARG A 51 -23.21 -0.98 -1.77
CA ARG A 51 -24.42 -0.14 -1.89
C ARG A 51 -25.42 -0.73 -2.89
N GLN A 52 -24.96 -1.26 -4.02
CA GLN A 52 -25.81 -1.90 -5.01
C GLN A 52 -26.48 -3.15 -4.44
N LEU A 53 -25.71 -4.03 -3.78
CA LEU A 53 -26.24 -5.24 -3.16
C LEU A 53 -27.33 -4.95 -2.11
N ARG A 54 -27.18 -3.85 -1.35
CA ARG A 54 -28.21 -3.42 -0.38
C ARG A 54 -29.48 -2.89 -1.05
N ALA A 55 -29.35 -2.25 -2.21
CA ALA A 55 -30.50 -1.75 -2.96
C ALA A 55 -31.27 -2.92 -3.62
N GLU A 56 -30.54 -3.87 -4.22
CA GLU A 56 -31.11 -5.10 -4.80
C GLU A 56 -31.79 -5.96 -3.73
N SER A 57 -31.12 -6.23 -2.60
CA SER A 57 -31.71 -7.01 -1.50
C SER A 57 -32.99 -6.37 -0.93
N ARG A 58 -33.09 -5.04 -0.94
CA ARG A 58 -34.31 -4.33 -0.49
C ARG A 58 -35.43 -4.38 -1.52
N ALA A 59 -35.10 -4.41 -2.80
CA ALA A 59 -36.07 -4.57 -3.89
C ALA A 59 -36.59 -6.02 -3.96
N ASP A 60 -35.70 -7.00 -3.85
CA ASP A 60 -36.02 -8.43 -3.84
C ASP A 60 -36.91 -8.83 -2.65
N ASN A 61 -36.58 -8.34 -1.45
CA ASN A 61 -37.39 -8.57 -0.26
C ASN A 61 -38.78 -7.91 -0.32
N ARG A 62 -38.93 -6.83 -1.11
CA ARG A 62 -40.25 -6.23 -1.37
C ARG A 62 -41.07 -7.07 -2.34
N ASN A 63 -40.41 -7.67 -3.34
CA ASN A 63 -41.06 -8.51 -4.35
C ASN A 63 -41.49 -9.88 -3.80
N THR A 64 -40.86 -10.36 -2.72
CA THR A 64 -41.22 -11.61 -2.03
C THR A 64 -42.37 -11.43 -1.03
N ALA A 65 -42.69 -10.19 -0.66
CA ALA A 65 -43.75 -9.87 0.30
C ALA A 65 -45.10 -9.51 -0.37
N GLU A 66 -45.14 -9.43 -1.70
CA GLU A 66 -46.38 -9.36 -2.51
C GLU A 66 -46.75 -10.75 -3.04
#